data_AF-A0A8C5H4E3-F1
#
_entry.id   AF-A0A8C5H4E3-F1
#
_cell.length_a   1.000
_cell.length_b   1.000
_cell.length_c   1.000
_cell.angle_alpha   90.00
_cell.angle_beta   90.00
_cell.angle_gamma   90.00
#
_symmetry.space_group_name_H-M   'P 1'
#
loop_
_entity.id
_entity.type
_entity.pdbx_description
1 polymer ?
#
loop_
_entity_poly.entity_id
_entity_poly.type
_entity_poly.pdbx_seq_one_letter_code
_entity_poly.pdbx_strand_id
1 'polypeptide(L)'
;MKILGQVVLLLLLGGIWCQNNRNAKTGGKSSKKSGGGNQGGIGGQSPSTASGSAGNSRATGAAGSSGGAGGSGGAAASGQEATTQQTTDDMRLHFLKNSQVTCNDGTAAGFYLKEFRGSRRWLLFLEGGWCCYSKETCDSRYRNIPRLMSSSGWPQTKKGRSAIAIAIFIPYCSSDVWSGTGPAPTPPPRTRPAVYTFMGSLIIREVIKDLIPKGIKQAKVVMLSGTSAGGLGVLLNIDRVAAQLDQLGAETQVRGLVDSAWFMESKQQRSPNCPETVSCSPEDAIKIGLRLWNGVVPDRCRQLYKKGEEWQCFFGHKLYSTLTSPLFVVQWLYDEEQLRVENIYMGGQSLSEEQWQYVQNLGTQVKTSLGDVTAVFAPSCLSHTAITKSNWLSFQVKGTSLPRALQCWDRSLEATRNNRTPAKGCPFNLVDNCQWPQCNPTCPTLVDQATQRELTLLQMLLAMGLDLQRLGLDPQGDADSLAGMVSNGA
;
A
#
# COMPACT_ATOMS: atom_id res chain seq x y z
N MET A 1 5.57 4.64 -9.28
CA MET A 1 5.13 4.29 -7.91
C MET A 1 5.77 5.25 -6.90
N LYS A 2 5.02 5.73 -5.88
CA LYS A 2 5.42 6.79 -4.93
C LYS A 2 5.16 6.39 -3.44
N ILE A 3 5.37 5.10 -3.11
CA ILE A 3 4.52 4.35 -2.16
C ILE A 3 4.60 4.78 -0.69
N LEU A 4 5.78 4.85 -0.04
CA LEU A 4 5.83 5.13 1.42
C LEU A 4 5.52 6.60 1.79
N GLY A 5 5.42 7.48 0.79
CA GLY A 5 5.68 8.90 0.98
C GLY A 5 4.69 9.68 1.81
N GLN A 6 3.41 9.39 1.62
CA GLN A 6 2.34 10.23 2.16
C GLN A 6 1.69 9.58 3.39
N VAL A 7 1.74 8.24 3.52
CA VAL A 7 1.17 7.43 4.64
C VAL A 7 1.53 8.00 6.02
N VAL A 8 2.78 8.44 6.16
CA VAL A 8 3.35 8.95 7.42
C VAL A 8 2.97 10.42 7.71
N LEU A 9 2.62 11.21 6.68
CA LEU A 9 2.61 12.69 6.74
C LEU A 9 1.62 13.26 7.76
N LEU A 10 0.49 12.60 7.99
CA LEU A 10 -0.62 13.10 8.80
C LEU A 10 -0.94 12.29 10.05
N LEU A 11 -0.41 11.06 10.17
CA LEU A 11 -0.49 10.24 11.38
C LEU A 11 0.02 10.99 12.64
N LEU A 12 0.94 11.96 12.45
CA LEU A 12 1.80 12.50 13.51
C LEU A 12 1.86 14.03 13.63
N LEU A 13 0.97 14.80 12.97
CA LEU A 13 0.86 16.26 13.21
C LEU A 13 0.15 16.57 14.55
N GLY A 14 0.62 15.93 15.64
CA GLY A 14 0.19 16.14 17.02
C GLY A 14 1.03 17.18 17.77
N GLY A 15 1.82 17.98 17.07
CA GLY A 15 2.63 19.06 17.63
C GLY A 15 2.81 20.20 16.65
N ILE A 16 2.93 21.42 17.17
CA ILE A 16 3.14 22.69 16.43
C ILE A 16 1.97 23.09 15.52
N TRP A 17 0.79 23.36 16.10
CA TRP A 17 -0.07 24.46 15.62
C TRP A 17 -0.96 25.04 16.72
N CYS A 18 -0.33 25.68 17.70
CA CYS A 18 -1.00 26.65 18.58
C CYS A 18 -0.93 28.03 17.91
N GLN A 19 -1.96 28.42 17.15
CA GLN A 19 -2.12 29.82 16.75
C GLN A 19 -2.95 30.57 17.80
N ASN A 20 -2.41 31.71 18.26
CA ASN A 20 -3.08 32.60 19.21
C ASN A 20 -4.35 33.18 18.59
N ASN A 21 -5.51 32.87 19.16
CA ASN A 21 -6.74 33.57 18.81
C ASN A 21 -6.82 34.90 19.59
N ARG A 22 -6.24 35.97 19.04
CA ARG A 22 -6.42 37.35 19.54
C ARG A 22 -7.24 38.15 18.53
N ASN A 23 -8.44 38.55 18.95
CA ASN A 23 -9.33 39.42 18.18
C ASN A 23 -8.68 40.77 17.86
N ALA A 24 -8.78 41.19 16.60
CA ALA A 24 -8.67 42.60 16.20
C ALA A 24 -9.75 42.90 15.15
N LYS A 25 -10.74 43.73 15.49
CA LYS A 25 -11.70 44.26 14.52
C LYS A 25 -11.06 45.44 13.78
N THR A 26 -11.14 45.46 12.45
CA THR A 26 -10.93 46.68 11.65
C THR A 26 -11.98 46.78 10.56
N GLY A 27 -12.78 47.84 10.60
CA GLY A 27 -13.57 48.32 9.47
C GLY A 27 -13.12 49.73 9.11
N GLY A 28 -13.22 50.13 7.84
CA GLY A 28 -12.76 51.47 7.43
C GLY A 28 -12.68 51.66 5.92
N LYS A 29 -13.62 52.43 5.38
CA LYS A 29 -13.80 52.82 3.98
C LYS A 29 -12.52 53.32 3.24
N SER A 30 -12.33 52.81 2.02
CA SER A 30 -12.19 53.56 0.75
C SER A 30 -11.26 54.79 0.64
N SER A 31 -10.38 54.79 -0.38
CA SER A 31 -10.00 56.00 -1.15
C SER A 31 -9.50 55.66 -2.56
N LYS A 32 -9.19 56.66 -3.41
CA LYS A 32 -9.31 56.57 -4.89
C LYS A 32 -8.10 57.19 -5.65
N LYS A 33 -7.93 56.81 -6.93
CA LYS A 33 -7.12 57.48 -8.00
C LYS A 33 -5.57 57.41 -7.89
N SER A 34 -4.77 57.55 -8.97
CA SER A 34 -5.03 57.44 -10.43
C SER A 34 -3.76 57.50 -11.30
N GLY A 35 -3.74 56.76 -12.43
CA GLY A 35 -2.91 57.03 -13.63
C GLY A 35 -1.46 56.50 -13.58
N GLY A 36 -0.81 56.22 -14.72
CA GLY A 36 -1.31 56.17 -16.10
C GLY A 36 -0.17 55.99 -17.14
N GLY A 37 -0.42 55.23 -18.21
CA GLY A 37 0.55 54.92 -19.29
C GLY A 37 0.12 53.66 -20.05
N ASN A 38 0.27 53.61 -21.38
CA ASN A 38 -0.34 52.59 -22.25
C ASN A 38 0.43 52.38 -23.57
N GLN A 39 0.05 51.35 -24.35
CA GLN A 39 0.53 50.93 -25.68
C GLN A 39 1.85 50.11 -25.69
N GLY A 40 2.01 49.08 -26.53
CA GLY A 40 1.02 48.39 -27.40
C GLY A 40 1.64 47.54 -28.53
N GLY A 41 0.99 46.43 -28.93
CA GLY A 41 1.39 45.55 -30.06
C GLY A 41 2.47 44.50 -29.70
N ILE A 42 2.35 43.16 -29.83
CA ILE A 42 1.56 42.17 -30.62
C ILE A 42 2.28 41.65 -31.90
N GLY A 43 2.56 40.34 -31.91
CA GLY A 43 2.93 39.53 -33.09
C GLY A 43 4.45 39.37 -33.35
N GLY A 44 4.95 38.24 -33.85
CA GLY A 44 4.30 36.93 -34.04
C GLY A 44 5.03 36.00 -35.03
N GLN A 45 5.11 34.71 -34.70
CA GLN A 45 5.49 33.56 -35.55
C GLN A 45 6.97 33.37 -35.98
N SER A 46 7.34 32.10 -36.12
CA SER A 46 8.55 31.53 -36.76
C SER A 46 8.13 30.90 -38.13
N PRO A 47 8.90 30.10 -38.94
CA PRO A 47 10.07 29.26 -38.60
C PRO A 47 11.21 29.13 -39.68
N SER A 48 12.25 28.35 -39.33
CA SER A 48 13.09 27.44 -40.19
C SER A 48 13.68 27.97 -41.54
N THR A 49 14.98 27.89 -41.85
CA THR A 49 15.98 26.78 -41.77
C THR A 49 17.44 27.37 -41.69
N ALA A 50 18.62 26.76 -41.96
CA ALA A 50 19.03 25.44 -42.50
C ALA A 50 20.49 25.00 -42.12
N SER A 51 20.68 23.67 -42.04
CA SER A 51 21.80 22.82 -42.52
C SER A 51 23.31 23.13 -42.37
N GLY A 52 24.03 22.13 -41.82
CA GLY A 52 25.42 21.72 -42.18
C GLY A 52 26.58 22.28 -41.33
N SER A 53 27.81 21.75 -41.36
CA SER A 53 28.30 20.38 -41.65
C SER A 53 29.82 20.28 -41.32
N ALA A 54 30.31 19.12 -40.84
CA ALA A 54 31.74 18.78 -40.60
C ALA A 54 32.54 19.68 -39.60
N GLY A 55 33.71 19.29 -39.07
CA GLY A 55 34.31 17.95 -39.03
C GLY A 55 35.80 17.91 -38.60
N ASN A 56 36.14 16.98 -37.71
CA ASN A 56 37.47 16.36 -37.49
C ASN A 56 38.73 17.16 -37.04
N SER A 57 39.25 16.74 -35.88
CA SER A 57 40.59 16.09 -35.72
C SER A 57 41.71 16.77 -34.88
N ARG A 58 42.50 15.89 -34.23
CA ARG A 58 43.79 16.07 -33.49
C ARG A 58 43.74 16.95 -32.23
N ALA A 59 44.15 16.54 -31.00
CA ALA A 59 45.04 15.51 -30.44
C ALA A 59 46.52 15.90 -30.21
N THR A 60 47.06 15.45 -29.07
CA THR A 60 48.40 15.71 -28.48
C THR A 60 48.65 17.16 -27.99
N GLY A 61 49.37 17.39 -26.88
CA GLY A 61 49.82 16.43 -25.87
C GLY A 61 50.76 16.99 -24.79
N ALA A 62 51.07 16.11 -23.83
CA ALA A 62 52.24 16.11 -22.92
C ALA A 62 52.40 17.18 -21.81
N ALA A 63 52.87 16.68 -20.67
CA ALA A 63 53.11 17.41 -19.42
C ALA A 63 54.38 18.29 -19.42
N GLY A 64 54.41 19.25 -18.50
CA GLY A 64 55.62 19.93 -18.01
C GLY A 64 55.50 20.13 -16.49
N SER A 65 56.60 19.98 -15.75
CA SER A 65 56.63 20.00 -14.28
C SER A 65 57.75 20.90 -13.76
N SER A 66 57.63 21.32 -12.48
CA SER A 66 58.52 22.26 -11.76
C SER A 66 58.58 23.69 -12.32
N GLY A 67 58.85 24.72 -11.51
CA GLY A 67 58.99 24.76 -10.05
C GLY A 67 59.63 26.08 -9.60
N GLY A 68 59.15 26.67 -8.50
CA GLY A 68 59.70 27.92 -7.96
C GLY A 68 58.90 28.41 -6.76
N ALA A 69 59.59 28.88 -5.71
CA ALA A 69 58.99 29.32 -4.46
C ALA A 69 59.03 30.84 -4.31
N GLY A 70 58.00 31.42 -3.69
CA GLY A 70 57.94 32.82 -3.30
C GLY A 70 56.73 33.02 -2.38
N GLY A 71 56.96 33.34 -1.11
CA GLY A 71 55.92 33.37 -0.09
C GLY A 71 55.69 34.75 0.51
N SER A 72 54.43 35.11 0.72
CA SER A 72 53.99 36.15 1.64
C SER A 72 52.61 35.77 2.20
N GLY A 73 52.36 36.11 3.47
CA GLY A 73 51.24 35.55 4.23
C GLY A 73 49.90 36.25 4.00
N GLY A 74 48.82 35.46 3.96
CA GLY A 74 47.44 35.91 4.10
C GLY A 74 46.68 34.93 5.01
N ALA A 75 45.86 35.45 5.93
CA ALA A 75 45.25 34.63 6.97
C ALA A 75 44.18 33.67 6.41
N ALA A 76 44.40 32.36 6.55
CA ALA A 76 43.44 31.34 6.16
C ALA A 76 42.29 31.26 7.19
N ALA A 77 41.18 31.93 6.90
CA ALA A 77 39.93 31.70 7.62
C ALA A 77 39.46 30.25 7.34
N SER A 78 39.42 29.42 8.37
CA SER A 78 39.05 28.00 8.25
C SER A 78 37.55 27.81 8.04
N GLY A 79 37.08 28.11 6.82
CA GLY A 79 35.75 27.75 6.36
C GLY A 79 35.62 26.24 6.31
N GLN A 80 35.10 25.64 7.39
CA GLN A 80 34.60 24.27 7.32
C GLN A 80 33.40 24.26 6.38
N GLU A 81 33.62 23.81 5.14
CA GLU A 81 32.53 23.35 4.29
C GLU A 81 31.88 22.14 4.96
N ALA A 82 30.87 22.41 5.78
CA ALA A 82 29.95 21.41 6.26
C ALA A 82 29.27 20.82 5.02
N THR A 83 29.77 19.67 4.56
CA THR A 83 29.20 18.91 3.44
C THR A 83 27.76 18.58 3.80
N THR A 84 26.85 19.43 3.33
CA THR A 84 25.44 19.34 3.63
C THR A 84 24.94 18.12 2.89
N GLN A 85 24.92 16.97 3.57
CA GLN A 85 24.42 15.73 3.00
C GLN A 85 22.97 15.96 2.61
N GLN A 86 22.72 16.24 1.33
CA GLN A 86 21.40 16.21 0.75
C GLN A 86 20.82 14.84 1.09
N THR A 87 19.82 14.84 1.96
CA THR A 87 19.17 13.62 2.42
C THR A 87 18.35 13.08 1.27
N THR A 88 19.01 12.28 0.44
CA THR A 88 18.43 11.67 -0.76
C THR A 88 17.08 11.08 -0.40
N ASP A 89 16.05 11.41 -1.19
CA ASP A 89 14.67 11.10 -0.82
C ASP A 89 14.32 9.59 -0.95
N ASP A 90 15.33 8.78 -1.25
CA ASP A 90 15.27 7.35 -1.49
C ASP A 90 15.66 6.51 -0.25
N MET A 91 15.16 5.28 -0.26
CA MET A 91 15.53 4.18 0.61
C MET A 91 16.65 3.37 -0.05
N ARG A 92 17.61 2.86 0.73
CA ARG A 92 18.69 1.99 0.23
C ARG A 92 18.36 0.51 0.46
N LEU A 93 18.71 -0.35 -0.50
CA LEU A 93 18.55 -1.80 -0.37
C LEU A 93 19.55 -2.39 0.63
N HIS A 94 19.06 -3.32 1.46
CA HIS A 94 19.85 -4.20 2.31
C HIS A 94 19.36 -5.65 2.11
N PHE A 95 20.23 -6.55 1.68
CA PHE A 95 19.97 -7.99 1.73
C PHE A 95 20.04 -8.48 3.18
N LEU A 96 19.33 -9.56 3.49
CA LEU A 96 19.41 -10.23 4.80
C LEU A 96 20.82 -10.79 5.02
N LYS A 97 21.34 -10.68 6.25
CA LYS A 97 22.59 -11.35 6.64
C LYS A 97 22.45 -12.87 6.65
N ASN A 98 21.25 -13.36 6.94
CA ASN A 98 20.93 -14.79 6.90
C ASN A 98 20.61 -15.22 5.46
N SER A 99 21.63 -15.62 4.72
CA SER A 99 21.51 -16.08 3.32
C SER A 99 20.67 -17.34 3.13
N GLN A 100 20.28 -18.03 4.20
CA GLN A 100 19.37 -19.18 4.14
C GLN A 100 17.88 -18.78 4.08
N VAL A 101 17.56 -17.47 4.12
CA VAL A 101 16.20 -16.96 3.98
C VAL A 101 16.06 -16.21 2.65
N THR A 102 15.37 -16.84 1.71
CA THR A 102 15.42 -16.53 0.28
C THR A 102 14.06 -16.10 -0.30
N CYS A 103 14.13 -15.42 -1.45
CA CYS A 103 13.02 -15.32 -2.39
C CYS A 103 12.71 -16.68 -3.03
N ASN A 104 11.61 -16.79 -3.76
CA ASN A 104 11.15 -18.08 -4.33
C ASN A 104 12.19 -18.81 -5.17
N ASP A 105 13.03 -18.10 -5.93
CA ASP A 105 14.07 -18.67 -6.79
C ASP A 105 15.41 -18.97 -6.07
N GLY A 106 15.46 -18.85 -4.75
CA GLY A 106 16.69 -19.03 -3.96
C GLY A 106 17.60 -17.80 -3.90
N THR A 107 17.24 -16.68 -4.53
CA THR A 107 17.99 -15.41 -4.36
C THR A 107 17.80 -14.84 -2.96
N ALA A 108 18.79 -14.09 -2.45
CA ALA A 108 18.74 -13.55 -1.10
C ALA A 108 17.58 -12.55 -0.94
N ALA A 109 16.73 -12.74 0.06
CA ALA A 109 15.71 -11.76 0.41
C ALA A 109 16.32 -10.52 1.09
N GLY A 110 15.53 -9.48 1.30
CA GLY A 110 16.02 -8.21 1.84
C GLY A 110 14.93 -7.17 2.06
N PHE A 111 15.35 -5.96 2.40
CA PHE A 111 14.49 -4.83 2.70
C PHE A 111 15.16 -3.52 2.25
N TYR A 112 14.35 -2.53 1.91
CA TYR A 112 14.84 -1.17 1.71
C TYR A 112 14.66 -0.37 3.00
N LEU A 113 15.62 0.49 3.32
CA LEU A 113 15.61 1.31 4.53
C LEU A 113 15.85 2.79 4.21
N LYS A 114 15.12 3.67 4.89
CA LYS A 114 15.46 5.08 5.05
C LYS A 114 15.46 5.43 6.54
N GLU A 115 16.63 5.74 7.06
CA GLU A 115 16.83 6.12 8.45
C GLU A 115 16.43 7.59 8.65
N PHE A 116 15.83 7.90 9.80
CA PHE A 116 15.49 9.26 10.21
C PHE A 116 16.03 9.50 11.62
N ARG A 117 17.11 10.29 11.72
CA ARG A 117 17.84 10.51 12.98
C ARG A 117 16.90 11.08 14.05
N GLY A 118 16.91 10.46 15.24
CA GLY A 118 16.10 10.89 16.39
C GLY A 118 14.67 10.36 16.45
N SER A 119 14.11 9.79 15.37
CA SER A 119 12.77 9.20 15.45
C SER A 119 12.77 7.83 16.14
N ARG A 120 11.83 7.65 17.07
CA ARG A 120 11.54 6.36 17.73
C ARG A 120 10.27 5.69 17.17
N ARG A 121 9.77 6.14 16.02
CA ARG A 121 8.65 5.54 15.30
C ARG A 121 9.15 4.88 14.02
N TRP A 122 8.83 3.60 13.88
CA TRP A 122 9.27 2.72 12.80
C TRP A 122 8.07 2.28 11.97
N LEU A 123 8.16 2.33 10.64
CA LEU A 123 7.15 1.83 9.70
C LEU A 123 7.76 0.71 8.86
N LEU A 124 7.23 -0.50 8.98
CA LEU A 124 7.61 -1.67 8.18
C LEU A 124 6.46 -1.99 7.23
N PHE A 125 6.62 -1.68 5.95
CA PHE A 125 5.63 -1.94 4.91
C PHE A 125 5.90 -3.26 4.20
N LEU A 126 4.91 -4.16 4.19
CA LEU A 126 4.87 -5.40 3.42
C LEU A 126 4.24 -5.14 2.05
N GLU A 127 4.98 -5.41 0.97
CA GLU A 127 4.43 -5.42 -0.38
C GLU A 127 3.40 -6.56 -0.56
N GLY A 128 2.45 -6.38 -1.47
CA GLY A 128 1.47 -7.39 -1.86
C GLY A 128 1.59 -7.78 -3.34
N GLY A 129 0.55 -8.44 -3.86
CA GLY A 129 0.48 -8.86 -5.26
C GLY A 129 0.31 -10.37 -5.41
N TRP A 130 -0.88 -10.88 -5.04
CA TRP A 130 -1.31 -12.27 -5.26
C TRP A 130 -0.40 -13.33 -4.60
N CYS A 131 -0.55 -14.60 -4.98
CA CYS A 131 0.28 -15.72 -4.54
C CYS A 131 0.50 -16.70 -5.72
N CYS A 132 1.11 -17.85 -5.47
CA CYS A 132 1.00 -19.03 -6.34
C CYS A 132 0.88 -20.29 -5.50
N TYR A 133 -0.01 -21.21 -5.87
CA TYR A 133 -0.45 -22.34 -5.03
C TYR A 133 -0.27 -23.71 -5.70
N SER A 134 0.27 -23.75 -6.92
CA SER A 134 0.71 -24.95 -7.63
C SER A 134 2.04 -24.66 -8.32
N LYS A 135 2.76 -25.70 -8.76
CA LYS A 135 3.99 -25.53 -9.55
C LYS A 135 3.71 -24.73 -10.83
N GLU A 136 2.56 -24.97 -11.47
CA GLU A 136 2.16 -24.41 -12.75
C GLU A 136 1.80 -22.92 -12.62
N THR A 137 1.10 -22.55 -11.53
CA THR A 137 0.83 -21.14 -11.20
C THR A 137 2.11 -20.42 -10.79
N CYS A 138 3.05 -21.08 -10.10
CA CYS A 138 4.36 -20.50 -9.79
C CYS A 138 5.25 -20.35 -11.03
N ASP A 139 5.29 -21.32 -11.95
CA ASP A 139 6.02 -21.24 -13.22
C ASP A 139 5.42 -20.18 -14.17
N SER A 140 4.11 -19.97 -14.13
CA SER A 140 3.45 -18.84 -14.81
C SER A 140 3.83 -17.51 -14.17
N ARG A 141 3.78 -17.42 -12.84
CA ARG A 141 4.13 -16.21 -12.07
C ARG A 141 5.61 -15.84 -12.22
N TYR A 142 6.52 -16.81 -12.28
CA TYR A 142 7.96 -16.58 -12.44
C TYR A 142 8.28 -16.02 -13.83
N ARG A 143 7.64 -16.56 -14.88
CA ARG A 143 7.79 -16.04 -16.26
C ARG A 143 7.20 -14.64 -16.44
N ASN A 144 6.01 -14.39 -15.88
CA ASN A 144 5.27 -13.15 -16.13
C ASN A 144 5.58 -12.01 -15.15
N ILE A 145 5.91 -12.31 -13.88
CA ILE A 145 6.13 -11.33 -12.81
C ILE A 145 7.34 -11.71 -11.92
N PRO A 146 8.55 -11.93 -12.49
CA PRO A 146 9.72 -12.41 -11.74
C PRO A 146 10.13 -11.49 -10.58
N ARG A 147 9.81 -10.19 -10.64
CA ARG A 147 10.05 -9.22 -9.55
C ARG A 147 9.40 -9.59 -8.22
N LEU A 148 8.37 -10.45 -8.24
CA LEU A 148 7.65 -10.94 -7.05
C LEU A 148 8.04 -12.38 -6.66
N MET A 149 9.16 -12.88 -7.20
CA MET A 149 9.72 -14.21 -6.94
C MET A 149 11.25 -14.23 -6.85
N SER A 150 11.92 -13.14 -7.23
CA SER A 150 13.38 -12.98 -7.27
C SER A 150 13.81 -11.60 -6.78
N SER A 151 15.00 -11.50 -6.17
CA SER A 151 15.65 -10.24 -5.86
C SER A 151 16.68 -9.79 -6.91
N SER A 152 16.99 -10.60 -7.92
CA SER A 152 18.00 -10.29 -8.95
C SER A 152 17.74 -8.98 -9.72
N GLY A 153 16.47 -8.60 -9.86
CA GLY A 153 16.05 -7.37 -10.54
C GLY A 153 15.83 -6.16 -9.62
N TRP A 154 16.24 -6.21 -8.35
CA TRP A 154 15.98 -5.13 -7.40
C TRP A 154 16.98 -3.97 -7.55
N PRO A 155 16.51 -2.71 -7.73
CA PRO A 155 17.39 -1.54 -7.76
C PRO A 155 18.04 -1.29 -6.39
N GLN A 156 19.24 -0.70 -6.40
CA GLN A 156 19.96 -0.37 -5.15
C GLN A 156 19.27 0.72 -4.31
N THR A 157 18.40 1.52 -4.92
CA THR A 157 17.56 2.51 -4.24
C THR A 157 16.10 2.44 -4.68
N LYS A 158 15.19 2.88 -3.80
CA LYS A 158 13.74 2.95 -4.05
C LYS A 158 13.18 4.27 -3.52
N LYS A 159 12.38 4.97 -4.32
CA LYS A 159 11.71 6.22 -3.91
C LYS A 159 10.77 5.99 -2.74
N GLY A 160 11.20 6.41 -1.55
CA GLY A 160 10.49 6.26 -0.29
C GLY A 160 10.62 7.51 0.56
N ARG A 161 9.76 8.48 0.28
CA ARG A 161 9.54 9.61 1.18
C ARG A 161 9.16 9.09 2.57
N SER A 162 9.71 9.72 3.59
CA SER A 162 9.33 9.61 4.99
C SER A 162 9.95 10.83 5.66
N ALA A 163 9.12 11.68 6.25
CA ALA A 163 9.55 12.98 6.75
C ALA A 163 9.91 12.98 8.24
N ILE A 164 9.55 11.92 8.98
CA ILE A 164 9.52 11.89 10.46
C ILE A 164 9.66 10.48 11.09
N ALA A 165 9.73 9.41 10.30
CA ALA A 165 9.76 8.02 10.78
C ALA A 165 10.86 7.21 10.09
N ILE A 166 11.46 6.26 10.82
CA ILE A 166 12.37 5.29 10.21
C ILE A 166 11.52 4.33 9.37
N ALA A 167 11.86 4.23 8.08
CA ALA A 167 10.98 3.70 7.05
C ALA A 167 11.61 2.45 6.40
N ILE A 168 10.86 1.35 6.38
CA ILE A 168 11.26 0.07 5.83
C ILE A 168 10.21 -0.39 4.81
N PHE A 169 10.67 -0.84 3.66
CA PHE A 169 9.86 -1.50 2.64
C PHE A 169 10.43 -2.90 2.43
N ILE A 170 9.65 -3.93 2.75
CA ILE A 170 10.02 -5.33 2.55
C ILE A 170 9.36 -5.79 1.24
N PRO A 171 10.11 -6.03 0.16
CA PRO A 171 9.54 -6.46 -1.11
C PRO A 171 9.03 -7.89 -1.01
N TYR A 172 7.94 -8.16 -1.73
CA TYR A 172 7.27 -9.45 -1.66
C TYR A 172 7.82 -10.38 -2.75
N CYS A 173 8.78 -11.23 -2.39
CA CYS A 173 9.38 -12.21 -3.28
C CYS A 173 9.14 -13.68 -2.87
N SER A 174 8.19 -13.92 -1.97
CA SER A 174 7.90 -15.24 -1.37
C SER A 174 6.60 -15.88 -1.86
N SER A 175 5.71 -15.14 -2.54
CA SER A 175 4.47 -15.66 -3.19
C SER A 175 3.52 -16.49 -2.31
N ASP A 176 3.63 -16.38 -0.99
CA ASP A 176 3.03 -17.22 0.04
C ASP A 176 2.13 -16.44 1.02
N VAL A 177 1.73 -15.22 0.65
CA VAL A 177 0.97 -14.29 1.49
C VAL A 177 1.67 -14.02 2.85
N TRP A 178 3.00 -14.04 2.85
CA TRP A 178 3.86 -13.90 4.03
C TRP A 178 3.65 -14.98 5.11
N SER A 179 3.12 -16.14 4.74
CA SER A 179 2.87 -17.26 5.66
C SER A 179 3.96 -18.33 5.69
N GLY A 180 4.76 -18.47 4.62
CA GLY A 180 5.67 -19.60 4.42
C GLY A 180 6.88 -19.64 5.35
N THR A 181 7.39 -20.84 5.60
CA THR A 181 8.50 -21.12 6.54
C THR A 181 9.62 -22.02 6.02
N GLY A 182 9.67 -22.35 4.72
CA GLY A 182 10.68 -23.29 4.22
C GLY A 182 10.63 -23.56 2.71
N PRO A 183 11.36 -24.59 2.23
CA PRO A 183 11.16 -25.12 0.88
C PRO A 183 9.76 -25.70 0.73
N ALA A 184 9.26 -25.76 -0.51
CA ALA A 184 8.09 -26.56 -0.84
C ALA A 184 8.28 -28.02 -0.37
N PRO A 185 7.27 -28.68 0.23
CA PRO A 185 7.32 -30.11 0.51
C PRO A 185 7.61 -30.90 -0.77
N THR A 186 8.67 -31.70 -0.76
CA THR A 186 9.11 -32.43 -1.95
C THR A 186 8.11 -33.53 -2.32
N PRO A 187 7.55 -33.55 -3.55
CA PRO A 187 6.84 -34.72 -4.06
C PRO A 187 7.78 -35.93 -4.19
N PRO A 188 7.26 -37.16 -4.25
CA PRO A 188 8.08 -38.37 -4.37
C PRO A 188 8.99 -38.33 -5.63
N PRO A 189 10.18 -38.96 -5.57
CA PRO A 189 11.30 -38.61 -6.45
C PRO A 189 11.16 -39.14 -7.89
N ARG A 190 10.46 -38.38 -8.76
CA ARG A 190 10.49 -38.56 -10.21
C ARG A 190 10.59 -37.22 -10.93
N THR A 191 11.70 -37.03 -11.65
CA THR A 191 12.18 -35.74 -12.21
C THR A 191 12.53 -34.67 -11.15
N ARG A 192 13.43 -33.74 -11.49
CA ARG A 192 13.80 -32.58 -10.63
C ARG A 192 13.18 -31.31 -11.22
N PRO A 193 12.09 -30.75 -10.67
CA PRO A 193 11.61 -29.41 -11.02
C PRO A 193 12.49 -28.34 -10.34
N ALA A 194 12.29 -27.07 -10.70
CA ALA A 194 12.73 -25.97 -9.85
C ALA A 194 11.91 -26.02 -8.53
N VAL A 195 12.60 -26.17 -7.39
CA VAL A 195 11.95 -26.22 -6.07
C VAL A 195 11.88 -24.80 -5.52
N TYR A 196 10.73 -24.15 -5.64
CA TYR A 196 10.52 -22.84 -5.06
C TYR A 196 10.55 -22.89 -3.51
N THR A 197 11.15 -21.87 -2.88
CA THR A 197 11.13 -21.67 -1.43
C THR A 197 10.05 -20.66 -1.02
N PHE A 198 9.28 -20.96 0.02
CA PHE A 198 8.20 -20.12 0.53
C PHE A 198 8.53 -19.72 1.96
N MET A 199 9.09 -18.52 2.14
CA MET A 199 9.76 -18.10 3.38
C MET A 199 9.29 -16.75 3.93
N GLY A 200 8.14 -16.24 3.50
CA GLY A 200 7.68 -14.88 3.81
C GLY A 200 7.59 -14.56 5.30
N SER A 201 7.17 -15.53 6.14
CA SER A 201 7.15 -15.32 7.59
C SER A 201 8.58 -15.25 8.18
N LEU A 202 9.51 -16.04 7.64
CA LEU A 202 10.93 -15.97 8.00
C LEU A 202 11.59 -14.69 7.50
N ILE A 203 11.24 -14.17 6.32
CA ILE A 203 11.74 -12.88 5.81
C ILE A 203 11.41 -11.77 6.82
N ILE A 204 10.16 -11.69 7.30
CA ILE A 204 9.76 -10.72 8.32
C ILE A 204 10.60 -10.89 9.61
N ARG A 205 10.76 -12.14 10.07
CA ARG A 205 11.55 -12.47 11.27
C ARG A 205 13.02 -12.03 11.16
N GLU A 206 13.67 -12.30 10.03
CA GLU A 206 15.07 -11.94 9.82
C GLU A 206 15.25 -10.44 9.56
N VAL A 207 14.29 -9.76 8.92
CA VAL A 207 14.29 -8.28 8.84
C VAL A 207 14.28 -7.68 10.25
N ILE A 208 13.40 -8.13 11.15
CA ILE A 208 13.39 -7.65 12.54
C ILE A 208 14.76 -7.86 13.24
N LYS A 209 15.44 -8.99 13.00
CA LYS A 209 16.81 -9.22 13.50
C LYS A 209 17.82 -8.23 12.92
N ASP A 210 17.81 -8.00 11.61
CA ASP A 210 18.77 -7.10 10.96
C ASP A 210 18.53 -5.61 11.25
N LEU A 211 17.35 -5.27 11.77
CA LEU A 211 17.04 -3.96 12.33
C LEU A 211 17.50 -3.78 13.80
N ILE A 212 17.90 -4.84 14.53
CA ILE A 212 18.49 -4.74 15.88
C ILE A 212 19.70 -3.80 15.92
N PRO A 213 20.79 -4.02 15.13
CA PRO A 213 21.95 -3.12 15.12
C PRO A 213 21.65 -1.73 14.52
N LYS A 214 20.45 -1.54 13.93
CA LYS A 214 19.97 -0.26 13.42
C LYS A 214 19.08 0.50 14.41
N GLY A 215 18.87 -0.06 15.61
CA GLY A 215 18.20 0.63 16.72
C GLY A 215 16.71 0.38 16.88
N ILE A 216 16.15 -0.70 16.30
CA ILE A 216 14.71 -1.01 16.50
C ILE A 216 14.36 -1.28 17.97
N LYS A 217 15.33 -1.73 18.78
CA LYS A 217 15.16 -1.89 20.24
C LYS A 217 14.83 -0.59 20.98
N GLN A 218 15.15 0.58 20.40
CA GLN A 218 14.84 1.90 20.97
C GLN A 218 13.54 2.49 20.39
N ALA A 219 12.79 1.72 19.60
CA ALA A 219 11.47 2.12 19.12
C ALA A 219 10.47 2.24 20.28
N LYS A 220 9.58 3.24 20.19
CA LYS A 220 8.39 3.35 21.04
C LYS A 220 7.10 3.01 20.31
N VAL A 221 7.10 3.06 18.97
CA VAL A 221 6.07 2.46 18.11
C VAL A 221 6.73 1.75 16.92
N VAL A 222 6.32 0.51 16.66
CA VAL A 222 6.56 -0.21 15.41
C VAL A 222 5.20 -0.41 14.73
N MET A 223 5.03 0.20 13.57
CA MET A 223 3.86 0.01 12.72
C MET A 223 4.20 -1.03 11.65
N LEU A 224 3.59 -2.21 11.72
CA LEU A 224 3.61 -3.19 10.65
C LEU A 224 2.45 -2.88 9.70
N SER A 225 2.75 -2.35 8.53
CA SER A 225 1.75 -2.03 7.51
C SER A 225 1.88 -2.95 6.30
N GLY A 226 0.81 -3.08 5.53
CA GLY A 226 0.84 -3.87 4.31
C GLY A 226 -0.43 -3.71 3.50
N THR A 227 -0.33 -3.95 2.20
CA THR A 227 -1.45 -3.83 1.26
C THR A 227 -1.69 -5.15 0.53
N SER A 228 -2.94 -5.48 0.17
CA SER A 228 -3.25 -6.72 -0.56
C SER A 228 -2.76 -7.96 0.20
N ALA A 229 -2.10 -8.91 -0.46
CA ALA A 229 -1.40 -10.03 0.18
C ALA A 229 -0.42 -9.60 1.31
N GLY A 230 0.13 -8.38 1.25
CA GLY A 230 0.93 -7.79 2.34
C GLY A 230 0.11 -7.39 3.56
N GLY A 231 -1.15 -6.95 3.37
CA GLY A 231 -2.08 -6.66 4.46
C GLY A 231 -2.52 -7.93 5.20
N LEU A 232 -2.76 -9.02 4.46
CA LEU A 232 -2.89 -10.37 5.06
C LEU A 232 -1.61 -10.77 5.80
N GLY A 233 -0.45 -10.45 5.22
CA GLY A 233 0.85 -10.64 5.88
C GLY A 233 0.99 -9.91 7.22
N VAL A 234 0.38 -8.72 7.39
CA VAL A 234 0.30 -8.03 8.69
C VAL A 234 -0.52 -8.88 9.67
N LEU A 235 -1.75 -9.25 9.31
CA LEU A 235 -2.64 -10.04 10.16
C LEU A 235 -2.00 -11.36 10.60
N LEU A 236 -1.34 -12.07 9.68
CA LEU A 236 -0.73 -13.37 9.92
C LEU A 236 0.56 -13.31 10.75
N ASN A 237 1.25 -12.17 10.84
CA ASN A 237 2.57 -12.06 11.49
C ASN A 237 2.66 -11.06 12.65
N ILE A 238 1.71 -10.14 12.84
CA ILE A 238 1.86 -9.01 13.76
C ILE A 238 2.17 -9.42 15.20
N ASP A 239 1.45 -10.41 15.74
CA ASP A 239 1.68 -10.89 17.11
C ASP A 239 2.99 -11.68 17.25
N ARG A 240 3.53 -12.24 16.14
CA ARG A 240 4.89 -12.80 16.12
C ARG A 240 5.95 -11.71 16.15
N VAL A 241 5.72 -10.59 15.46
CA VAL A 241 6.60 -9.40 15.50
C VAL A 241 6.57 -8.76 16.88
N ALA A 242 5.41 -8.69 17.52
CA ALA A 242 5.27 -8.25 18.92
C ALA A 242 6.06 -9.16 19.87
N ALA A 243 5.82 -10.47 19.84
CA ALA A 243 6.54 -11.43 20.66
C ALA A 243 8.06 -11.42 20.40
N GLN A 244 8.49 -11.25 19.15
CA GLN A 244 9.91 -11.16 18.81
C GLN A 244 10.57 -9.89 19.38
N LEU A 245 9.89 -8.74 19.34
CA LEU A 245 10.42 -7.49 19.90
C LEU A 245 10.44 -7.52 21.44
N ASP A 246 9.43 -8.12 22.07
CA ASP A 246 9.36 -8.36 23.51
C ASP A 246 10.48 -9.31 23.99
N GLN A 247 10.68 -10.45 23.32
CA GLN A 247 11.80 -11.38 23.55
C GLN A 247 13.18 -10.72 23.38
N LEU A 248 13.28 -9.68 22.56
CA LEU A 248 14.50 -8.89 22.38
C LEU A 248 14.67 -7.80 23.46
N GLY A 249 13.72 -7.64 24.38
CA GLY A 249 13.72 -6.62 25.42
C GLY A 249 13.52 -5.20 24.86
N ALA A 250 12.54 -5.03 23.97
CA ALA A 250 12.17 -3.73 23.41
C ALA A 250 10.83 -3.24 23.97
N GLU A 251 10.83 -2.13 24.70
CA GLU A 251 9.63 -1.46 25.23
C GLU A 251 8.85 -0.73 24.12
N THR A 252 8.37 -1.47 23.13
CA THR A 252 7.79 -0.97 21.87
C THR A 252 6.33 -1.36 21.74
N GLN A 253 5.44 -0.38 21.47
CA GLN A 253 4.08 -0.70 21.07
C GLN A 253 4.06 -1.13 19.60
N VAL A 254 3.83 -2.42 19.33
CA VAL A 254 3.54 -2.92 17.99
C VAL A 254 2.09 -2.59 17.61
N ARG A 255 1.86 -2.20 16.36
CA ARG A 255 0.56 -1.80 15.80
C ARG A 255 0.47 -2.23 14.34
N GLY A 256 -0.74 -2.48 13.83
CA GLY A 256 -0.96 -2.91 12.45
C GLY A 256 -1.76 -1.94 11.60
N LEU A 257 -1.38 -1.79 10.33
CA LEU A 257 -2.16 -1.09 9.31
C LEU A 257 -2.41 -2.02 8.11
N VAL A 258 -3.65 -2.50 8.02
CA VAL A 258 -4.08 -3.57 7.11
C VAL A 258 -4.87 -2.92 5.96
N ASP A 259 -4.30 -2.85 4.76
CA ASP A 259 -4.92 -2.21 3.59
C ASP A 259 -5.37 -3.23 2.53
N SER A 260 -6.62 -3.16 2.07
CA SER A 260 -7.17 -3.99 0.98
C SER A 260 -6.90 -5.48 1.16
N ALA A 261 -7.20 -6.00 2.36
CA ALA A 261 -6.84 -7.35 2.78
C ALA A 261 -7.93 -8.04 3.63
N TRP A 262 -9.11 -7.45 3.73
CA TRP A 262 -10.24 -8.01 4.47
C TRP A 262 -11.18 -8.72 3.49
N PHE A 263 -10.75 -9.90 3.04
CA PHE A 263 -11.49 -10.73 2.10
C PHE A 263 -12.65 -11.47 2.76
N MET A 264 -13.65 -11.81 1.95
CA MET A 264 -14.81 -12.66 2.26
C MET A 264 -14.71 -13.96 1.47
N GLU A 265 -15.24 -15.07 1.99
CA GLU A 265 -15.27 -16.32 1.25
C GLU A 265 -16.11 -16.23 -0.02
N SER A 266 -15.70 -16.96 -1.05
CA SER A 266 -16.49 -17.07 -2.28
C SER A 266 -17.77 -17.87 -2.06
N LYS A 267 -18.82 -17.44 -2.77
CA LYS A 267 -20.11 -18.15 -2.84
C LYS A 267 -20.14 -19.21 -3.93
N GLN A 268 -19.19 -19.19 -4.86
CA GLN A 268 -19.15 -20.10 -5.98
C GLN A 268 -18.64 -21.48 -5.53
N GLN A 269 -19.52 -22.48 -5.56
CA GLN A 269 -19.18 -23.89 -5.36
C GLN A 269 -18.35 -24.41 -6.54
N ARG A 270 -17.06 -24.06 -6.59
CA ARG A 270 -16.11 -24.55 -7.61
C ARG A 270 -15.64 -25.97 -7.29
N SER A 271 -15.13 -26.66 -8.32
CA SER A 271 -14.71 -28.07 -8.20
C SER A 271 -13.56 -28.23 -7.19
N PRO A 272 -13.64 -29.17 -6.22
CA PRO A 272 -12.73 -29.26 -5.08
C PRO A 272 -11.27 -29.61 -5.42
N ASN A 273 -10.95 -29.84 -6.69
CA ASN A 273 -9.63 -30.19 -7.18
C ASN A 273 -8.94 -29.10 -8.01
N CYS A 274 -9.59 -27.94 -8.26
CA CYS A 274 -9.10 -26.87 -9.17
C CYS A 274 -8.38 -27.40 -10.44
N PRO A 275 -9.12 -27.94 -11.44
CA PRO A 275 -8.47 -28.44 -12.66
C PRO A 275 -7.62 -27.35 -13.32
N GLU A 276 -6.48 -27.75 -13.90
CA GLU A 276 -5.36 -26.89 -14.32
C GLU A 276 -5.72 -25.74 -15.29
N THR A 277 -6.91 -25.79 -15.90
CA THR A 277 -7.46 -24.82 -16.84
C THR A 277 -8.41 -23.79 -16.22
N VAL A 278 -8.72 -23.88 -14.91
CA VAL A 278 -9.72 -23.05 -14.23
C VAL A 278 -9.13 -22.34 -13.02
N SER A 279 -9.47 -21.07 -12.82
CA SER A 279 -9.05 -20.30 -11.65
C SER A 279 -9.69 -20.85 -10.36
N CYS A 280 -8.86 -21.18 -9.35
CA CYS A 280 -9.37 -21.57 -8.02
C CYS A 280 -10.26 -20.49 -7.40
N SER A 281 -11.11 -20.89 -6.45
CA SER A 281 -11.67 -19.97 -5.46
C SER A 281 -10.57 -19.44 -4.52
N PRO A 282 -10.80 -18.36 -3.74
CA PRO A 282 -9.86 -17.93 -2.70
C PRO A 282 -9.56 -19.06 -1.68
N GLU A 283 -10.60 -19.78 -1.27
CA GLU A 283 -10.52 -20.81 -0.24
C GLU A 283 -9.63 -21.96 -0.71
N ASP A 284 -9.80 -22.41 -1.95
CA ASP A 284 -9.04 -23.54 -2.49
C ASP A 284 -7.61 -23.12 -2.85
N ALA A 285 -7.41 -21.91 -3.38
CA ALA A 285 -6.07 -21.33 -3.55
C ALA A 285 -5.30 -21.26 -2.22
N ILE A 286 -5.97 -20.89 -1.12
CA ILE A 286 -5.36 -20.84 0.23
C ILE A 286 -5.19 -22.24 0.82
N LYS A 287 -6.16 -23.16 0.69
CA LYS A 287 -6.05 -24.56 1.18
C LYS A 287 -4.88 -25.31 0.54
N ILE A 288 -4.71 -25.18 -0.78
CA ILE A 288 -3.63 -25.81 -1.53
C ILE A 288 -2.31 -25.07 -1.24
N GLY A 289 -2.34 -23.73 -1.32
CA GLY A 289 -1.19 -22.86 -1.06
C GLY A 289 -0.57 -23.08 0.32
N LEU A 290 -1.38 -23.05 1.39
CA LEU A 290 -0.92 -23.26 2.78
C LEU A 290 -0.11 -24.56 2.95
N ARG A 291 -0.48 -25.62 2.24
CA ARG A 291 0.26 -26.89 2.21
C ARG A 291 1.55 -26.78 1.41
N LEU A 292 1.50 -26.18 0.22
CA LEU A 292 2.67 -25.95 -0.64
C LEU A 292 3.73 -25.04 0.02
N TRP A 293 3.30 -24.04 0.77
CA TRP A 293 4.17 -23.01 1.36
C TRP A 293 4.82 -23.44 2.68
N ASN A 294 4.43 -24.60 3.23
CA ASN A 294 4.63 -24.95 4.65
C ASN A 294 4.22 -23.75 5.55
N GLY A 295 3.05 -23.17 5.27
CA GLY A 295 2.65 -21.89 5.82
C GLY A 295 2.15 -21.98 7.27
N VAL A 296 2.33 -20.89 8.02
CA VAL A 296 1.90 -20.80 9.42
C VAL A 296 0.96 -19.62 9.65
N VAL A 297 -0.12 -19.87 10.39
CA VAL A 297 -1.10 -18.87 10.85
C VAL A 297 -0.92 -18.56 12.35
N PRO A 298 -1.52 -17.50 12.91
CA PRO A 298 -1.42 -17.19 14.34
C PRO A 298 -2.01 -18.31 15.21
N ASP A 299 -1.29 -18.70 16.27
CA ASP A 299 -1.62 -19.90 17.07
C ASP A 299 -3.00 -19.86 17.73
N ARG A 300 -3.42 -18.68 18.21
CA ARG A 300 -4.75 -18.47 18.81
C ARG A 300 -5.88 -18.74 17.81
N CYS A 301 -5.70 -18.36 16.54
CA CYS A 301 -6.64 -18.67 15.48
C CYS A 301 -6.55 -20.15 15.07
N ARG A 302 -5.33 -20.70 14.95
CA ARG A 302 -5.12 -22.14 14.66
C ARG A 302 -5.88 -23.04 15.64
N GLN A 303 -5.95 -22.65 16.91
CA GLN A 303 -6.65 -23.38 17.98
C GLN A 303 -8.19 -23.34 17.87
N LEU A 304 -8.79 -22.46 17.06
CA LEU A 304 -10.24 -22.43 16.81
C LEU A 304 -10.68 -23.48 15.77
N TYR A 305 -9.75 -23.98 14.96
CA TYR A 305 -10.04 -24.81 13.79
C TYR A 305 -9.48 -26.23 13.92
N LYS A 306 -10.09 -27.17 13.20
CA LYS A 306 -9.60 -28.55 13.12
C LYS A 306 -8.31 -28.58 12.28
N LYS A 307 -7.46 -29.59 12.51
CA LYS A 307 -6.27 -29.82 11.67
C LYS A 307 -6.70 -30.02 10.21
N GLY A 308 -6.16 -29.21 9.30
CA GLY A 308 -6.56 -29.11 7.90
C GLY A 308 -7.43 -27.89 7.56
N GLU A 309 -8.05 -27.25 8.57
CA GLU A 309 -8.91 -26.06 8.45
C GLU A 309 -8.21 -24.74 8.81
N GLU A 310 -6.88 -24.75 9.01
CA GLU A 310 -6.10 -23.56 9.36
C GLU A 310 -6.14 -22.46 8.28
N TRP A 311 -6.56 -22.80 7.05
CA TRP A 311 -6.82 -21.86 5.95
C TRP A 311 -7.85 -20.79 6.32
N GLN A 312 -8.78 -21.07 7.24
CA GLN A 312 -9.79 -20.10 7.67
C GLN A 312 -9.18 -18.87 8.38
N CYS A 313 -7.96 -18.99 8.93
CA CYS A 313 -7.21 -17.87 9.51
C CYS A 313 -6.65 -16.87 8.48
N PHE A 314 -6.85 -17.08 7.18
CA PHE A 314 -6.53 -16.07 6.15
C PHE A 314 -7.67 -15.05 5.94
N PHE A 315 -8.85 -15.27 6.53
CA PHE A 315 -9.98 -14.34 6.43
C PHE A 315 -9.99 -13.38 7.62
N GLY A 316 -9.94 -12.07 7.32
CA GLY A 316 -9.79 -11.02 8.33
C GLY A 316 -10.83 -11.10 9.45
N HIS A 317 -12.10 -11.29 9.08
CA HIS A 317 -13.22 -11.38 10.01
C HIS A 317 -13.21 -12.64 10.91
N LYS A 318 -12.41 -13.67 10.57
CA LYS A 318 -12.20 -14.87 11.41
C LYS A 318 -10.98 -14.73 12.32
N LEU A 319 -9.93 -14.09 11.81
CA LEU A 319 -8.65 -13.95 12.51
C LEU A 319 -8.64 -12.79 13.53
N TYR A 320 -9.30 -11.67 13.23
CA TYR A 320 -9.17 -10.38 13.93
C TYR A 320 -9.35 -10.48 15.46
N SER A 321 -10.40 -11.17 15.92
CA SER A 321 -10.74 -11.31 17.35
C SER A 321 -9.72 -12.11 18.17
N THR A 322 -8.79 -12.81 17.51
CA THR A 322 -7.76 -13.62 18.18
C THR A 322 -6.45 -12.86 18.41
N LEU A 323 -6.24 -11.74 17.69
CA LEU A 323 -5.00 -10.96 17.70
C LEU A 323 -4.95 -10.00 18.89
N THR A 324 -3.75 -9.78 19.43
CA THR A 324 -3.51 -8.90 20.59
C THR A 324 -3.00 -7.52 20.20
N SER A 325 -2.26 -7.42 19.11
CA SER A 325 -1.71 -6.15 18.63
C SER A 325 -2.82 -5.27 18.03
N PRO A 326 -2.94 -3.97 18.42
CA PRO A 326 -4.00 -3.11 17.90
C PRO A 326 -3.85 -2.87 16.39
N LEU A 327 -4.95 -3.03 15.67
CA LEU A 327 -5.04 -2.92 14.21
C LEU A 327 -5.91 -1.73 13.79
N PHE A 328 -5.54 -1.14 12.65
CA PHE A 328 -6.39 -0.27 11.84
C PHE A 328 -6.62 -0.93 10.47
N VAL A 329 -7.87 -1.15 10.10
CA VAL A 329 -8.25 -1.78 8.81
C VAL A 329 -8.65 -0.70 7.80
N VAL A 330 -8.08 -0.74 6.60
CA VAL A 330 -8.49 0.08 5.45
C VAL A 330 -9.02 -0.86 4.38
N GLN A 331 -10.29 -0.74 4.02
CA GLN A 331 -10.93 -1.72 3.12
C GLN A 331 -11.93 -1.06 2.19
N TRP A 332 -11.74 -1.20 0.88
CA TRP A 332 -12.78 -0.86 -0.09
C TRP A 332 -13.96 -1.82 0.09
N LEU A 333 -15.18 -1.30 0.23
CA LEU A 333 -16.39 -2.14 0.31
C LEU A 333 -16.63 -2.95 -0.99
N TYR A 334 -16.04 -2.51 -2.10
CA TYR A 334 -16.01 -3.20 -3.38
C TYR A 334 -14.55 -3.31 -3.84
N ASP A 335 -13.81 -4.26 -3.28
CA ASP A 335 -12.39 -4.42 -3.63
C ASP A 335 -12.21 -5.11 -4.99
N GLU A 336 -11.39 -4.54 -5.89
CA GLU A 336 -11.20 -5.10 -7.25
C GLU A 336 -10.67 -6.54 -7.22
N GLU A 337 -9.87 -6.93 -6.22
CA GLU A 337 -9.33 -8.29 -6.14
C GLU A 337 -10.35 -9.28 -5.56
N GLN A 338 -11.22 -8.84 -4.63
CA GLN A 338 -12.37 -9.63 -4.16
C GLN A 338 -13.37 -9.90 -5.29
N LEU A 339 -13.50 -8.99 -6.26
CA LEU A 339 -14.30 -9.21 -7.45
C LEU A 339 -13.58 -10.10 -8.47
N ARG A 340 -12.27 -9.92 -8.66
CA ARG A 340 -11.48 -10.75 -9.59
C ARG A 340 -11.49 -12.24 -9.22
N VAL A 341 -11.47 -12.59 -7.93
CA VAL A 341 -11.56 -14.01 -7.50
C VAL A 341 -12.91 -14.65 -7.81
N GLU A 342 -14.00 -13.87 -7.81
CA GLU A 342 -15.35 -14.29 -8.25
C GLU A 342 -15.49 -14.32 -9.80
N ASN A 343 -14.39 -14.15 -10.53
CA ASN A 343 -14.35 -14.05 -11.99
C ASN A 343 -15.16 -12.83 -12.51
N ILE A 344 -15.23 -11.75 -11.72
CA ILE A 344 -15.85 -10.46 -12.10
C ILE A 344 -14.73 -9.51 -12.55
N TYR A 345 -14.70 -9.19 -13.85
CA TYR A 345 -13.71 -8.30 -14.46
C TYR A 345 -14.36 -7.00 -14.93
N MET A 346 -13.90 -5.88 -14.38
CA MET A 346 -14.44 -4.55 -14.68
C MET A 346 -14.00 -4.05 -16.06
N GLY A 347 -14.93 -3.42 -16.79
CA GLY A 347 -14.72 -2.88 -18.14
C GLY A 347 -14.77 -3.91 -19.29
N GLY A 348 -14.73 -5.22 -19.00
CA GLY A 348 -14.53 -6.25 -20.04
C GLY A 348 -15.79 -6.93 -20.57
N GLN A 349 -16.77 -7.22 -19.72
CA GLN A 349 -17.94 -8.06 -20.06
C GLN A 349 -19.16 -7.69 -19.20
N SER A 350 -20.36 -7.79 -19.79
CA SER A 350 -21.63 -7.75 -19.07
C SER A 350 -21.70 -8.85 -18.00
N LEU A 351 -22.07 -8.50 -16.77
CA LEU A 351 -22.19 -9.50 -15.70
C LEU A 351 -23.45 -10.36 -15.87
N SER A 352 -23.36 -11.61 -15.44
CA SER A 352 -24.56 -12.43 -15.19
C SER A 352 -25.38 -11.88 -14.02
N GLU A 353 -26.67 -12.23 -13.95
CA GLU A 353 -27.57 -11.82 -12.86
C GLU A 353 -27.04 -12.27 -11.49
N GLU A 354 -26.39 -13.44 -11.40
CA GLU A 354 -25.71 -13.92 -10.18
C GLU A 354 -24.52 -13.01 -9.79
N GLN A 355 -23.66 -12.64 -10.75
CA GLN A 355 -22.53 -11.74 -10.50
C GLN A 355 -22.99 -10.34 -10.13
N TRP A 356 -24.02 -9.80 -10.80
CA TRP A 356 -24.63 -8.52 -10.45
C TRP A 356 -25.24 -8.53 -9.05
N GLN A 357 -25.94 -9.61 -8.69
CA GLN A 357 -26.47 -9.82 -7.34
C GLN A 357 -25.35 -10.00 -6.31
N TYR A 358 -24.22 -10.62 -6.67
CA TYR A 358 -23.04 -10.67 -5.80
C TYR A 358 -22.51 -9.27 -5.51
N VAL A 359 -22.30 -8.43 -6.54
CA VAL A 359 -21.74 -7.07 -6.35
C VAL A 359 -22.64 -6.25 -5.42
N GLN A 360 -23.94 -6.19 -5.67
CA GLN A 360 -24.89 -5.45 -4.82
C GLN A 360 -24.82 -5.91 -3.35
N ASN A 361 -24.67 -7.21 -3.11
CA ASN A 361 -24.57 -7.76 -1.75
C ASN A 361 -23.16 -7.65 -1.14
N LEU A 362 -22.11 -7.40 -1.92
CA LEU A 362 -20.73 -7.40 -1.41
C LEU A 362 -20.51 -6.30 -0.39
N GLY A 363 -20.91 -5.06 -0.69
CA GLY A 363 -20.72 -3.92 0.21
C GLY A 363 -21.37 -4.12 1.58
N THR A 364 -22.58 -4.69 1.60
CA THR A 364 -23.29 -5.05 2.84
C THR A 364 -22.57 -6.16 3.62
N GLN A 365 -22.07 -7.19 2.95
CA GLN A 365 -21.35 -8.30 3.61
C GLN A 365 -20.03 -7.84 4.23
N VAL A 366 -19.21 -7.10 3.48
CA VAL A 366 -17.96 -6.50 3.98
C VAL A 366 -18.28 -5.58 5.16
N LYS A 367 -19.27 -4.69 5.04
CA LYS A 367 -19.72 -3.80 6.11
C LYS A 367 -20.14 -4.55 7.39
N THR A 368 -20.95 -5.59 7.28
CA THR A 368 -21.37 -6.41 8.44
C THR A 368 -20.18 -7.12 9.07
N SER A 369 -19.26 -7.67 8.27
CA SER A 369 -18.06 -8.35 8.78
C SER A 369 -17.09 -7.41 9.52
N LEU A 370 -17.16 -6.10 9.25
CA LEU A 370 -16.36 -5.06 9.91
C LEU A 370 -16.99 -4.54 11.21
N GLY A 371 -18.15 -5.07 11.65
CA GLY A 371 -18.91 -4.55 12.80
C GLY A 371 -18.11 -4.47 14.11
N ASP A 372 -17.35 -5.52 14.43
CA ASP A 372 -16.53 -5.61 15.65
C ASP A 372 -15.13 -4.95 15.51
N VAL A 373 -14.81 -4.38 14.34
CA VAL A 373 -13.49 -3.81 14.08
C VAL A 373 -13.37 -2.44 14.75
N THR A 374 -12.53 -2.35 15.78
CA THR A 374 -12.41 -1.16 16.64
C THR A 374 -11.87 0.08 15.90
N ALA A 375 -11.00 -0.10 14.89
CA ALA A 375 -10.51 0.98 14.04
C ALA A 375 -10.52 0.56 12.57
N VAL A 376 -11.31 1.28 11.77
CA VAL A 376 -11.62 0.93 10.38
C VAL A 376 -11.87 2.19 9.55
N PHE A 377 -11.42 2.17 8.30
CA PHE A 377 -11.76 3.13 7.26
C PHE A 377 -12.21 2.36 6.02
N ALA A 378 -13.52 2.30 5.79
CA ALA A 378 -14.12 1.50 4.74
C ALA A 378 -15.09 2.31 3.86
N PRO A 379 -14.56 3.02 2.84
CA PRO A 379 -15.35 3.78 1.89
C PRO A 379 -16.04 2.91 0.84
N SER A 380 -17.20 3.38 0.37
CA SER A 380 -18.04 2.72 -0.63
C SER A 380 -17.56 2.99 -2.06
N CYS A 381 -16.31 2.64 -2.35
CA CYS A 381 -15.69 2.76 -3.66
C CYS A 381 -15.35 1.40 -4.24
N LEU A 382 -15.34 1.33 -5.58
CA LEU A 382 -14.65 0.28 -6.31
C LEU A 382 -13.17 0.67 -6.43
N SER A 383 -12.27 -0.05 -5.75
CA SER A 383 -10.83 0.06 -5.99
C SER A 383 -10.01 -1.06 -5.33
N HIS A 384 -8.70 -1.14 -5.61
CA HIS A 384 -7.75 -1.92 -4.81
C HIS A 384 -6.53 -1.09 -4.35
N THR A 385 -6.08 -1.35 -3.12
CA THR A 385 -5.02 -0.66 -2.35
C THR A 385 -5.30 0.83 -2.10
N ALA A 386 -5.46 1.25 -0.85
CA ALA A 386 -5.61 2.66 -0.52
C ALA A 386 -4.26 3.36 -0.28
N ILE A 387 -3.42 2.83 0.62
CA ILE A 387 -2.29 3.58 1.18
C ILE A 387 -1.10 3.73 0.22
N THR A 388 -1.17 3.10 -0.96
CA THR A 388 -0.14 3.18 -2.01
C THR A 388 -0.46 4.22 -3.11
N LYS A 389 -1.72 4.66 -3.22
CA LYS A 389 -2.19 5.59 -4.25
C LYS A 389 -1.73 7.02 -3.96
N SER A 390 -1.33 7.77 -4.99
CA SER A 390 -0.79 9.13 -4.81
C SER A 390 -1.81 10.17 -4.34
N ASN A 391 -3.10 9.85 -4.41
CA ASN A 391 -4.22 10.64 -3.90
C ASN A 391 -4.82 10.08 -2.61
N TRP A 392 -4.21 9.10 -1.92
CA TRP A 392 -4.78 8.50 -0.70
C TRP A 392 -5.09 9.52 0.44
N LEU A 393 -4.49 10.71 0.36
CA LEU A 393 -4.75 11.85 1.24
C LEU A 393 -6.18 12.43 1.11
N SER A 394 -6.82 12.31 -0.06
CA SER A 394 -8.13 12.91 -0.36
C SER A 394 -9.32 12.00 -0.05
N PHE A 395 -9.10 10.69 0.14
CA PHE A 395 -10.15 9.73 0.47
C PHE A 395 -10.74 10.06 1.84
N GLN A 396 -12.07 10.20 1.91
CA GLN A 396 -12.83 10.53 3.11
C GLN A 396 -13.99 9.57 3.32
N VAL A 397 -14.34 9.34 4.58
CA VAL A 397 -15.61 8.72 5.00
C VAL A 397 -16.22 9.65 6.03
N LYS A 398 -17.50 10.01 5.86
CA LYS A 398 -18.24 10.89 6.78
C LYS A 398 -17.47 12.19 7.09
N GLY A 399 -16.92 12.83 6.05
CA GLY A 399 -16.13 14.08 6.14
C GLY A 399 -14.76 13.96 6.84
N THR A 400 -14.34 12.76 7.24
CA THR A 400 -13.02 12.52 7.84
C THR A 400 -12.12 11.81 6.85
N SER A 401 -10.92 12.37 6.57
CA SER A 401 -9.97 11.73 5.67
C SER A 401 -9.23 10.56 6.32
N LEU A 402 -8.84 9.55 5.54
CA LEU A 402 -8.07 8.39 6.02
C LEU A 402 -6.83 8.78 6.86
N PRO A 403 -6.00 9.77 6.47
CA PRO A 403 -4.85 10.18 7.29
C PRO A 403 -5.26 10.84 8.61
N ARG A 404 -6.42 11.52 8.66
CA ARG A 404 -6.98 12.13 9.88
C ARG A 404 -7.55 11.06 10.82
N ALA A 405 -8.20 10.03 10.27
CA ALA A 405 -8.68 8.87 11.03
C ALA A 405 -7.51 8.10 11.68
N LEU A 406 -6.44 7.85 10.92
CA LEU A 406 -5.21 7.25 11.42
C LEU A 406 -4.58 8.09 12.55
N GLN A 407 -4.52 9.41 12.40
CA GLN A 407 -4.05 10.32 13.46
C GLN A 407 -4.91 10.23 14.74
N CYS A 408 -6.24 10.07 14.59
CA CYS A 408 -7.15 9.92 15.72
C CYS A 408 -6.94 8.60 16.46
N TRP A 409 -6.69 7.51 15.72
CA TRP A 409 -6.35 6.22 16.30
C TRP A 409 -5.01 6.24 17.06
N ASP A 410 -3.96 6.85 16.50
CA ASP A 410 -2.67 7.03 17.22
C ASP A 410 -2.88 7.81 18.53
N ARG A 411 -3.57 8.95 18.47
CA ARG A 411 -3.91 9.75 19.66
C ARG A 411 -4.76 8.99 20.68
N SER A 412 -5.61 8.07 20.25
CA SER A 412 -6.40 7.19 21.13
C SER A 412 -5.50 6.18 21.86
N LEU A 413 -4.59 5.53 21.14
CA LEU A 413 -3.62 4.60 21.71
C LEU A 413 -2.61 5.30 22.65
N GLU A 414 -2.16 6.51 22.30
CA GLU A 414 -1.32 7.32 23.18
C GLU A 414 -2.07 7.83 24.42
N ALA A 415 -3.37 8.16 24.31
CA ALA A 415 -4.19 8.51 25.46
C ALA A 415 -4.36 7.32 26.41
N THR A 416 -4.74 6.15 25.87
CA THR A 416 -4.92 4.89 26.62
C THR A 416 -3.65 4.49 27.35
N ARG A 417 -2.50 4.46 26.66
CA ARG A 417 -1.19 4.12 27.26
C ARG A 417 -0.77 5.08 28.39
N ASN A 418 -1.25 6.32 28.35
CA ASN A 418 -0.94 7.34 29.36
C ASN A 418 -2.06 7.49 30.42
N ASN A 419 -3.03 6.56 30.49
CA ASN A 419 -4.22 6.59 31.35
C ASN A 419 -5.04 7.88 31.23
N ARG A 420 -5.23 8.37 30.00
CA ARG A 420 -6.03 9.57 29.67
C ARG A 420 -7.23 9.23 28.81
N THR A 421 -8.28 10.04 28.90
CA THR A 421 -9.46 9.95 28.03
C THR A 421 -9.11 10.28 26.57
N PRO A 422 -9.57 9.49 25.59
CA PRO A 422 -9.46 9.81 24.17
C PRO A 422 -10.15 11.13 23.80
N ALA A 423 -9.64 11.80 22.76
CA ALA A 423 -10.15 13.11 22.35
C ALA A 423 -11.50 13.01 21.62
N LYS A 424 -12.52 13.74 22.11
CA LYS A 424 -13.80 13.94 21.41
C LYS A 424 -13.56 14.60 20.03
N GLY A 425 -14.43 14.30 19.06
CA GLY A 425 -14.28 14.83 17.68
C GLY A 425 -13.11 14.21 16.90
N CYS A 426 -12.75 12.96 17.21
CA CYS A 426 -11.64 12.26 16.56
C CYS A 426 -12.04 10.81 16.17
N PRO A 427 -12.90 10.63 15.14
CA PRO A 427 -13.38 9.31 14.75
C PRO A 427 -12.30 8.49 14.03
N PHE A 428 -12.30 7.19 14.27
CA PHE A 428 -11.43 6.20 13.62
C PHE A 428 -12.11 4.85 13.34
N ASN A 429 -13.40 4.71 13.63
CA ASN A 429 -14.28 3.70 13.03
C ASN A 429 -15.20 4.45 12.05
N LEU A 430 -14.98 4.20 10.76
CA LEU A 430 -15.49 4.98 9.65
C LEU A 430 -15.82 4.04 8.48
N VAL A 431 -16.98 3.39 8.54
CA VAL A 431 -17.57 2.62 7.42
C VAL A 431 -18.65 3.47 6.74
N ASP A 432 -18.71 3.48 5.41
CA ASP A 432 -19.75 4.21 4.66
C ASP A 432 -21.15 3.61 4.81
N ASN A 433 -22.17 4.40 4.41
CA ASN A 433 -23.58 4.05 4.57
C ASN A 433 -24.36 3.80 3.26
N CYS A 434 -23.93 4.33 2.12
CA CYS A 434 -24.58 4.11 0.83
C CYS A 434 -24.32 2.68 0.30
N GLN A 435 -25.25 2.17 -0.53
CA GLN A 435 -25.35 0.74 -0.89
C GLN A 435 -24.80 0.39 -2.28
N TRP A 436 -24.12 1.33 -2.96
CA TRP A 436 -23.61 1.14 -4.32
C TRP A 436 -22.08 1.34 -4.37
N PRO A 437 -21.37 0.68 -5.31
CA PRO A 437 -19.99 1.07 -5.59
C PRO A 437 -19.94 2.52 -6.09
N GLN A 438 -18.90 3.26 -5.68
CA GLN A 438 -18.60 4.61 -6.14
C GLN A 438 -19.63 5.70 -5.74
N CYS A 439 -20.52 5.44 -4.78
CA CYS A 439 -21.41 6.46 -4.22
C CYS A 439 -20.70 7.50 -3.32
N ASN A 440 -19.45 7.27 -2.92
CA ASN A 440 -18.68 8.22 -2.13
C ASN A 440 -17.97 9.24 -3.07
N PRO A 441 -18.19 10.56 -2.93
CA PRO A 441 -17.67 11.56 -3.87
C PRO A 441 -16.15 11.76 -3.81
N THR A 442 -15.44 11.08 -2.90
CA THR A 442 -13.96 11.11 -2.80
C THR A 442 -13.29 9.87 -3.36
N CYS A 443 -14.04 8.96 -3.99
CA CYS A 443 -13.48 7.75 -4.59
C CYS A 443 -12.38 8.05 -5.64
N PRO A 444 -11.42 7.12 -5.82
CA PRO A 444 -10.50 7.19 -6.96
C PRO A 444 -11.27 7.03 -8.28
N THR A 445 -10.82 7.72 -9.33
CA THR A 445 -11.41 7.59 -10.67
C THR A 445 -11.36 6.15 -11.15
N LEU A 446 -12.43 5.72 -11.82
CA LEU A 446 -12.51 4.42 -12.45
C LEU A 446 -11.63 4.43 -13.70
N VAL A 447 -10.83 3.39 -13.88
CA VAL A 447 -9.95 3.22 -15.04
C VAL A 447 -10.20 1.85 -15.65
N ASP A 448 -10.48 1.82 -16.94
CA ASP A 448 -10.54 0.56 -17.69
C ASP A 448 -9.16 -0.10 -17.74
N GLN A 449 -9.08 -1.35 -17.30
CA GLN A 449 -7.81 -2.06 -17.17
C GLN A 449 -7.17 -2.35 -18.53
N ALA A 450 -7.95 -2.53 -19.60
CA ALA A 450 -7.45 -2.87 -20.93
C ALA A 450 -6.94 -1.66 -21.72
N THR A 451 -7.68 -0.55 -21.73
CA THR A 451 -7.37 0.67 -22.50
C THR A 451 -6.70 1.78 -21.68
N GLN A 452 -6.64 1.64 -20.35
CA GLN A 452 -6.13 2.63 -19.39
C GLN A 452 -6.82 4.01 -19.49
N ARG A 453 -8.08 4.03 -19.95
CA ARG A 453 -8.94 5.23 -20.02
C ARG A 453 -9.79 5.37 -18.76
N GLU A 454 -10.07 6.60 -18.37
CA GLU A 454 -11.04 6.85 -17.29
C GLU A 454 -12.45 6.51 -17.75
N LEU A 455 -13.24 5.89 -16.86
CA LEU A 455 -14.63 5.53 -17.06
C LEU A 455 -15.54 6.39 -16.17
N THR A 456 -16.71 6.77 -16.66
CA THR A 456 -17.77 7.28 -15.79
C THR A 456 -18.42 6.13 -15.02
N LEU A 457 -19.06 6.43 -13.88
CA LEU A 457 -19.84 5.43 -13.14
C LEU A 457 -20.93 4.80 -14.02
N LEU A 458 -21.59 5.60 -14.88
CA LEU A 458 -22.58 5.09 -15.82
C LEU A 458 -21.97 4.11 -16.84
N GLN A 459 -20.81 4.44 -17.44
CA GLN A 459 -20.11 3.53 -18.35
C GLN A 459 -19.72 2.23 -17.67
N MET A 460 -19.29 2.28 -16.40
CA MET A 460 -19.01 1.10 -15.60
C MET A 460 -20.27 0.27 -15.35
N LEU A 461 -21.37 0.87 -14.89
CA LEU A 461 -22.62 0.16 -14.61
C LEU A 461 -23.21 -0.46 -15.88
N LEU A 462 -23.19 0.25 -17.02
CA LEU A 462 -23.58 -0.29 -18.33
C LEU A 462 -22.69 -1.47 -18.75
N ALA A 463 -21.37 -1.36 -18.62
CA ALA A 463 -20.44 -2.46 -18.86
C ALA A 463 -20.69 -3.66 -17.92
N MET A 464 -21.21 -3.41 -16.71
CA MET A 464 -21.61 -4.45 -15.75
C MET A 464 -23.00 -5.04 -16.04
N GLY A 465 -23.74 -4.60 -17.05
CA GLY A 465 -25.06 -5.11 -17.40
C GLY A 465 -26.25 -4.36 -16.80
N LEU A 466 -26.09 -3.09 -16.42
CA LEU A 466 -27.21 -2.24 -15.97
C LEU A 466 -28.23 -2.03 -17.10
N ASP A 467 -29.39 -2.67 -16.97
CA ASP A 467 -30.53 -2.51 -17.87
C ASP A 467 -31.26 -1.18 -17.59
N LEU A 468 -31.03 -0.18 -18.46
CA LEU A 468 -31.71 1.13 -18.39
C LEU A 468 -33.22 1.04 -18.61
N GLN A 469 -33.71 0.05 -19.38
CA GLN A 469 -35.15 -0.11 -19.63
C GLN A 469 -35.86 -0.66 -18.38
N ARG A 470 -35.23 -1.55 -17.61
CA ARG A 470 -35.70 -1.94 -16.26
C ARG A 470 -35.72 -0.79 -15.25
N LEU A 471 -34.93 0.28 -15.48
CA LEU A 471 -34.95 1.51 -14.68
C LEU A 471 -35.90 2.60 -15.24
N GLY A 472 -36.52 2.37 -16.40
CA GLY A 472 -37.43 3.34 -17.04
C GLY A 472 -36.75 4.58 -17.59
N LEU A 473 -35.46 4.52 -17.95
CA LEU A 473 -34.66 5.63 -18.45
C LEU A 473 -34.43 5.51 -19.96
N ASP A 474 -34.74 6.56 -20.73
CA ASP A 474 -34.51 6.58 -22.18
C ASP A 474 -33.03 6.88 -22.48
N PRO A 475 -32.30 5.99 -23.19
CA PRO A 475 -30.89 6.19 -23.54
C PRO A 475 -30.61 7.39 -24.47
N GLN A 476 -31.64 8.06 -25.01
CA GLN A 476 -31.51 9.31 -25.76
C GLN A 476 -32.05 10.55 -25.03
N GLY A 477 -32.77 10.40 -23.91
CA GLY A 477 -33.41 11.51 -23.19
C GLY A 477 -32.81 11.86 -21.83
N ASP A 478 -32.46 10.87 -21.01
CA ASP A 478 -32.45 11.01 -19.55
C ASP A 478 -31.07 11.34 -18.90
N ALA A 479 -30.24 12.14 -19.57
CA ALA A 479 -28.92 12.52 -19.05
C ALA A 479 -28.97 13.18 -17.65
N ASP A 480 -29.96 14.05 -17.41
CA ASP A 480 -30.14 14.74 -16.12
C ASP A 480 -30.79 13.85 -15.05
N SER A 481 -31.65 12.90 -15.45
CA SER A 481 -32.27 11.93 -14.53
C SER A 481 -31.23 10.95 -13.98
N LEU A 482 -30.30 10.51 -14.83
CA LEU A 482 -29.11 9.74 -14.46
C LEU A 482 -28.20 10.51 -13.49
N ALA A 483 -28.03 11.82 -13.67
CA ALA A 483 -27.33 12.67 -12.70
C ALA A 483 -28.06 12.73 -11.34
N GLY A 484 -29.41 12.72 -11.35
CA GLY A 484 -30.24 12.62 -10.14
C GLY A 484 -29.99 11.35 -9.32
N MET A 485 -29.88 10.19 -9.96
CA MET A 485 -29.53 8.92 -9.29
C MET A 485 -28.11 8.95 -8.69
N VAL A 486 -27.16 9.62 -9.33
CA VAL A 486 -25.78 9.78 -8.83
C VAL A 486 -25.69 10.82 -7.69
N SER A 487 -26.62 11.78 -7.64
CA SER A 487 -26.61 12.90 -6.67
C SER A 487 -27.36 12.58 -5.36
N ASN A 488 -28.44 11.80 -5.41
CA ASN A 488 -29.34 11.55 -4.26
C ASN A 488 -28.80 10.50 -3.24
N GLY A 489 -27.48 10.41 -3.07
CA GLY A 489 -26.79 9.48 -2.16
C GLY A 489 -26.13 10.14 -0.94
N ALA A 490 -26.64 11.30 -0.50
CA ALA A 490 -26.07 12.17 0.55
C ALA A 490 -26.23 11.63 1.99
#